data_AF-A0A834ZXJ7-F1
#
_entry.id   AF-A0A834ZXJ7-F1
#
_cell.length_a   1.000
_cell.length_b   1.000
_cell.length_c   1.000
_cell.angle_alpha   90.00
_cell.angle_beta   90.00
_cell.angle_gamma   90.00
#
_symmetry.space_group_name_H-M   'P 1'
#
loop_
_entity.id
_entity.type
_entity.pdbx_description
1 polymer ?
#
loop_
_entity_poly.entity_id
_entity_poly.type
_entity_poly.pdbx_seq_one_letter_code
_entity_poly.pdbx_strand_id
1 'polypeptide(L)'
;MFSFSGFLQLGQKFSQPPAEDAFYARTRCMLTSLGLQNYEKNFKKGLLTDSTLPLLTDRQVVKVALRDVKIPPGPRLLILDRIQRDPELKERL
;
A
#
# COMPACT_ATOMS: atom_id res chain seq x y z
N MET A 1 45.08 20.27 1.66
CA MET A 1 43.66 20.64 1.59
C MET A 1 43.08 19.91 0.39
N PHE A 2 42.35 18.82 0.60
CA PHE A 2 41.77 18.03 -0.51
C PHE A 2 40.38 18.59 -0.85
N SER A 3 40.22 19.13 -2.05
CA SER A 3 38.92 19.56 -2.56
C SER A 3 38.22 18.39 -3.25
N PHE A 4 37.12 17.91 -2.66
CA PHE A 4 36.19 16.99 -3.29
C PHE A 4 35.19 17.80 -4.13
N SER A 5 35.36 17.79 -5.45
CA SER A 5 34.29 18.17 -6.40
C SER A 5 33.67 16.88 -6.93
N GLY A 6 32.70 16.35 -6.19
CA GLY A 6 31.86 15.23 -6.62
C GLY A 6 30.66 15.73 -7.41
N PHE A 7 30.57 15.32 -8.67
CA PHE A 7 29.47 15.64 -9.58
C PHE A 7 28.14 15.06 -9.07
N LEU A 8 27.17 15.92 -8.76
CA LEU A 8 25.77 15.54 -8.55
C LEU A 8 25.09 15.37 -9.91
N GLN A 9 25.06 14.14 -10.41
CA GLN A 9 24.33 13.78 -11.62
C GLN A 9 22.83 13.68 -11.28
N LEU A 10 22.12 14.81 -11.34
CA LEU A 10 20.66 14.87 -11.22
C LEU A 10 20.01 14.42 -12.55
N GLY A 11 20.07 13.12 -12.82
CA GLY A 11 19.33 12.47 -13.90
C GLY A 11 18.11 11.75 -13.32
N GLN A 12 17.07 12.49 -12.92
CA GLN A 12 15.81 11.88 -12.49
C GLN A 12 15.09 11.29 -13.70
N LYS A 13 15.38 10.03 -14.00
CA LYS A 13 14.52 9.19 -14.83
C LYS A 13 13.30 8.80 -13.99
N PHE A 14 12.32 9.68 -13.89
CA PHE A 14 10.96 9.28 -13.54
C PHE A 14 10.35 8.59 -14.76
N SER A 15 10.73 7.33 -14.99
CA SER A 15 9.90 6.46 -15.83
C SER A 15 8.51 6.45 -15.20
N GLN A 16 7.48 6.67 -16.01
CA GLN A 16 6.11 6.56 -15.53
C GLN A 16 5.95 5.22 -14.80
N PRO A 17 5.37 5.20 -13.59
CA PRO A 17 5.09 3.94 -12.92
C PRO A 17 4.21 3.09 -13.83
N PRO A 18 4.39 1.75 -13.86
CA PRO A 18 3.54 0.86 -14.63
C PRO A 18 2.06 1.19 -14.41
N ALA A 19 1.21 1.05 -15.43
CA ALA A 19 -0.21 1.39 -15.32
C ALA A 19 -0.88 0.66 -14.13
N GLU A 20 -0.47 -0.58 -13.84
CA GLU A 20 -0.93 -1.33 -12.66
C GLU A 20 -0.59 -0.63 -11.34
N ASP A 21 0.60 -0.01 -11.25
CA ASP A 21 1.06 0.66 -10.04
C ASP A 21 0.19 1.86 -9.65
N ALA A 22 -0.49 2.48 -10.62
CA ALA A 22 -1.42 3.58 -10.37
C ALA A 22 -2.65 3.14 -9.56
N PHE A 23 -3.07 1.87 -9.67
CA PHE A 23 -4.20 1.32 -8.91
C PHE A 23 -3.86 0.96 -7.45
N TYR A 24 -2.62 1.17 -7.01
CA TYR A 24 -2.18 0.86 -5.65
C TYR A 24 -1.69 2.10 -4.90
N ALA A 25 -1.89 3.30 -5.41
CA ALA A 25 -1.36 4.53 -4.81
C ALA A 25 -1.85 4.70 -3.36
N ARG A 26 -3.17 4.55 -3.15
CA ARG A 26 -3.79 4.66 -1.83
C ARG A 26 -3.42 3.50 -0.93
N THR A 27 -3.43 2.28 -1.47
CA THR A 27 -3.02 1.06 -0.78
C THR A 27 -1.59 1.16 -0.26
N ARG A 28 -0.67 1.65 -1.10
CA ARG A 28 0.75 1.86 -0.76
C ARG A 28 0.91 2.94 0.30
N CYS A 29 0.15 4.04 0.18
CA CYS A 29 0.13 5.10 1.18
C CYS A 29 -0.33 4.57 2.55
N MET A 30 -1.45 3.83 2.57
CA MET A 30 -1.97 3.19 3.78
C MET A 30 -0.93 2.26 4.42
N LEU A 31 -0.37 1.33 3.64
CA LEU A 31 0.64 0.39 4.14
C LEU A 31 1.88 1.11 4.67
N THR A 32 2.33 2.16 4.00
CA THR A 32 3.48 2.98 4.43
C THR A 32 3.18 3.69 5.75
N SER A 33 1.99 4.26 5.91
CA SER A 33 1.57 4.94 7.14
C SER A 33 1.50 4.01 8.36
N LEU A 34 1.33 2.70 8.12
CA LEU A 34 1.29 1.66 9.15
C LEU A 34 2.66 0.99 9.38
N GLY A 35 3.71 1.35 8.62
CA GLY A 35 4.99 0.64 8.65
C GLY A 35 4.95 -0.77 8.03
N LEU A 36 4.00 -1.00 7.13
CA LEU A 36 3.67 -2.30 6.50
C LEU A 36 4.01 -2.35 5.00
N GLN A 37 4.83 -1.43 4.47
CA GLN A 37 5.17 -1.31 3.05
C GLN A 37 5.72 -2.61 2.43
N ASN A 38 6.38 -3.46 3.21
CA ASN A 38 6.89 -4.76 2.76
C ASN A 38 5.78 -5.74 2.31
N TYR A 39 4.52 -5.45 2.68
CA TYR A 39 3.36 -6.25 2.27
C TYR A 39 2.73 -5.80 0.94
N GLU A 40 3.18 -4.72 0.30
CA GLU A 40 2.61 -4.24 -0.97
C GLU A 40 2.56 -5.35 -2.05
N LYS A 41 3.64 -6.14 -2.17
CA LYS A 41 3.70 -7.27 -3.10
C LYS A 41 2.62 -8.34 -2.86
N ASN A 42 2.16 -8.47 -1.62
CA ASN A 42 1.11 -9.42 -1.27
C ASN A 42 -0.26 -8.87 -1.66
N PHE A 43 -0.49 -7.58 -1.43
CA PHE A 43 -1.68 -6.88 -1.92
C PHE A 43 -1.80 -6.98 -3.44
N LYS A 44 -0.70 -6.78 -4.16
CA LYS A 44 -0.64 -6.97 -5.62
C LYS A 44 -1.00 -8.39 -6.05
N LYS A 45 -0.46 -9.41 -5.37
CA LYS A 45 -0.77 -10.82 -5.66
C LYS A 45 -2.25 -11.17 -5.43
N GLY A 46 -2.91 -10.52 -4.49
CA GLY A 46 -4.33 -10.73 -4.21
C GLY A 46 -5.27 -9.70 -4.80
N LEU A 47 -4.78 -8.83 -5.70
CA LEU A 47 -5.59 -7.78 -6.34
C LEU A 47 -6.33 -6.88 -5.32
N LEU A 48 -5.68 -6.62 -4.19
CA LEU A 48 -6.14 -5.68 -3.18
C LEU A 48 -5.69 -4.27 -3.58
N THR A 49 -6.41 -3.71 -4.56
CA THR A 49 -6.20 -2.40 -5.18
C THR A 49 -6.94 -1.30 -4.43
N ASP A 50 -6.74 -0.06 -4.84
CA ASP A 50 -7.44 1.11 -4.33
C ASP A 50 -8.97 1.04 -4.52
N SER A 51 -9.45 0.27 -5.50
CA SER A 51 -10.87 0.04 -5.76
C SER A 51 -11.46 -1.12 -4.95
N THR A 52 -10.66 -2.13 -4.57
CA THR A 52 -11.14 -3.24 -3.75
C THR A 52 -10.93 -3.02 -2.25
N LEU A 53 -9.99 -2.14 -1.87
CA LEU A 53 -9.70 -1.77 -0.49
C LEU A 53 -10.94 -1.23 0.26
N PRO A 54 -11.80 -0.36 -0.33
CA PRO A 54 -13.05 0.09 0.30
C PRO A 54 -14.08 -1.02 0.50
N LEU A 55 -14.04 -2.08 -0.32
CA LEU A 55 -14.97 -3.22 -0.25
C LEU A 55 -14.62 -4.17 0.91
N LEU A 56 -13.48 -3.97 1.56
CA LEU A 56 -13.09 -4.68 2.78
C LEU A 56 -13.84 -4.12 4.01
N THR A 57 -15.17 -4.13 3.96
CA THR A 57 -16.06 -3.57 5.00
C THR A 57 -16.39 -4.59 6.09
N ASP A 58 -16.53 -5.86 5.73
CA ASP A 58 -16.86 -6.94 6.66
C ASP A 58 -15.62 -7.52 7.34
N ARG A 59 -15.56 -7.44 8.67
CA ARG A 59 -14.41 -7.90 9.47
C ARG A 59 -13.98 -9.33 9.17
N GLN A 60 -14.92 -10.23 8.89
CA GLN A 60 -14.60 -11.62 8.55
C GLN A 60 -14.01 -11.72 7.12
N VAL A 61 -14.58 -11.00 6.15
CA VAL A 61 -14.09 -10.94 4.77
C VAL A 61 -12.68 -10.36 4.73
N VAL A 62 -12.42 -9.27 5.47
CA VAL A 62 -11.08 -8.67 5.58
C VAL A 62 -10.07 -9.67 6.14
N LYS A 63 -10.43 -10.38 7.23
CA LYS A 63 -9.53 -11.33 7.87
C LYS A 63 -9.16 -12.49 6.95
N VAL A 64 -10.11 -12.96 6.13
CA VAL A 64 -9.89 -14.03 5.14
C VAL A 64 -9.05 -13.51 3.99
N ALA A 65 -9.45 -12.41 3.33
CA ALA A 65 -8.70 -11.82 2.21
C ALA A 65 -7.24 -11.51 2.57
N LEU A 66 -7.01 -10.90 3.74
CA LEU A 66 -5.65 -10.61 4.20
C LEU A 66 -4.87 -11.88 4.59
N ARG A 67 -5.55 -12.94 5.07
CA ARG A 67 -4.89 -14.23 5.34
C ARG A 67 -4.44 -14.89 4.03
N ASP A 68 -5.28 -14.86 3.01
CA ASP A 68 -5.01 -15.51 1.71
C ASP A 68 -3.83 -14.87 0.99
N VAL A 69 -3.62 -13.57 1.20
CA VAL A 69 -2.41 -12.86 0.76
C VAL A 69 -1.27 -12.90 1.79
N LYS A 70 -1.26 -13.87 2.71
CA LYS A 70 -0.14 -14.12 3.65
C LYS A 70 0.18 -12.95 4.59
N ILE A 71 -0.80 -12.15 4.99
CA ILE A 71 -0.63 -11.12 6.03
C ILE A 71 -0.79 -11.77 7.42
N PRO A 72 0.21 -11.66 8.33
CA PRO A 72 0.13 -12.22 9.67
C PRO A 72 -0.97 -11.58 10.53
N PRO A 73 -1.40 -12.23 11.64
CA PRO A 73 -2.49 -11.73 12.49
C PRO A 73 -2.34 -10.29 12.98
N GLY A 74 -1.15 -9.86 13.43
CA GLY A 74 -0.92 -8.50 13.95
C GLY A 74 -1.16 -7.40 12.91
N PRO A 75 -0.44 -7.40 11.77
CA PRO A 75 -0.67 -6.43 10.70
C PRO A 75 -2.12 -6.38 10.18
N ARG A 76 -2.83 -7.52 10.17
CA ARG A 76 -4.26 -7.56 9.81
C ARG A 76 -5.13 -6.67 10.69
N LEU A 77 -4.82 -6.59 12.00
CA LEU A 77 -5.57 -5.74 12.92
C LEU A 77 -5.33 -4.26 12.62
N LEU A 78 -4.10 -3.86 12.31
CA LEU A 78 -3.75 -2.49 11.98
C LEU A 78 -4.41 -2.03 10.67
N ILE A 79 -4.37 -2.88 9.64
CA ILE A 79 -5.02 -2.61 8.35
C ILE A 79 -6.53 -2.47 8.54
N LEU A 80 -7.15 -3.40 9.27
CA LEU A 80 -8.59 -3.37 9.54
C LEU A 80 -9.00 -2.09 10.29
N ASP A 81 -8.27 -1.73 11.35
CA ASP A 81 -8.54 -0.50 12.12
C ASP A 81 -8.45 0.74 11.23
N ARG A 82 -7.45 0.81 10.34
CA ARG A 82 -7.29 1.93 9.40
C ARG A 82 -8.44 2.02 8.39
N ILE A 83 -8.82 0.93 7.74
CA ILE A 83 -9.95 0.91 6.78
C ILE A 83 -11.26 1.30 7.47
N GLN A 84 -11.45 0.90 8.73
CA GLN A 84 -12.67 1.20 9.47
C GLN A 84 -12.76 2.66 9.94
N ARG A 85 -11.63 3.31 10.23
CA ARG A 85 -11.62 4.69 10.77
C ARG A 85 -11.49 5.78 9.71
N ASP A 86 -10.91 5.46 8.56
CA ASP A 86 -10.60 6.44 7.52
C ASP A 86 -11.83 6.66 6.60
N PRO A 87 -12.54 7.80 6.71
CA PRO A 87 -13.71 8.06 5.87
C PRO A 87 -13.34 8.17 4.38
N GLU A 88 -12.13 8.62 4.05
CA GLU A 88 -11.67 8.73 2.66
C GLU A 88 -11.52 7.36 1.99
N LEU A 89 -11.28 6.30 2.79
CA LEU A 89 -11.27 4.92 2.32
C LEU A 89 -12.68 4.38 2.07
N LYS A 90 -13.73 4.95 2.67
CA LYS A 90 -15.11 4.45 2.57
C LYS A 90 -15.96 5.18 1.53
N GLU A 91 -15.71 6.46 1.27
CA GLU A 91 -16.62 7.34 0.53
C GLU A 91 -16.60 7.19 -1.01
N ARG A 92 -15.78 6.30 -1.60
CA ARG A 92 -15.62 6.21 -3.07
C ARG A 92 -16.23 4.98 -3.74
N LEU A 93 -17.34 4.48 -3.21
CA LEU A 93 -18.17 3.47 -3.88
C LEU A 93 -19.24 4.13 -4.76
#